data_AF-X1H195-F1
#
_entry.id   AF-X1H195-F1
#
_cell.length_a   1.000
_cell.length_b   1.000
_cell.length_c   1.000
_cell.angle_alpha   90.00
_cell.angle_beta   90.00
_cell.angle_gamma   90.00
#
_symmetry.space_group_name_H-M   'P 1'
#
loop_
_entity.id
_entity.type
_entity.pdbx_description
1 polymer ?
#
loop_
_entity_poly.entity_id
_entity_poly.type
_entity_poly.pdbx_seq_one_letter_code
_entity_poly.pdbx_strand_id
1 'polypeptide(L)'
;MPRVAGVITETRQTPLSHVNLRAIQDKVPNAFIKDARQLKDISSLIGKPVFYEVTSQGYRIRLASAAEIDKHFASLRPVKAQYPKRDLSSKKISALDELQFTDASRFGAKSANLAAMKKFKLEKGVLPSGFVMPFFFYDEFMKHNGLYKVFDQMVKLDQFHTDAEFRAKSLTEFQNRIRSSEMPQWMMEQISSLQKEFPAGTPIRCRSSTNNEDLDGFSGAGLYDSFTHNPSEGHLGKSVKQVFASLWNFRAYEERAF
;
A
#
# COMPACT_ATOMS: atom_id res chain seq x y z
N MET A 1 -0.08 -7.49 7.52
CA MET A 1 -0.03 -6.74 8.81
C MET A 1 0.76 -5.47 8.57
N PRO A 2 0.40 -4.35 9.20
CA PRO A 2 1.26 -3.16 9.23
C PRO A 2 2.62 -3.50 9.87
N ARG A 3 3.68 -2.68 9.67
CA ARG A 3 4.91 -2.80 10.48
C ARG A 3 4.53 -2.69 11.95
N VAL A 4 4.84 -3.72 12.72
CA VAL A 4 4.59 -3.78 14.16
C VAL A 4 5.93 -3.83 14.88
N ALA A 5 6.03 -3.19 16.04
CA ALA A 5 7.25 -3.23 16.86
C ALA A 5 7.40 -4.55 17.64
N GLY A 6 6.42 -5.45 17.55
CA GLY A 6 6.41 -6.76 18.19
C GLY A 6 5.06 -7.47 18.03
N VAL A 7 5.03 -8.76 18.33
CA VAL A 7 3.85 -9.62 18.18
C VAL A 7 3.59 -10.41 19.46
N ILE A 8 2.34 -10.42 19.91
CA ILE A 8 1.85 -11.28 20.98
C ILE A 8 0.74 -12.17 20.42
N THR A 9 0.86 -13.49 20.57
CA THR A 9 -0.19 -14.44 20.19
C THR A 9 -0.76 -15.16 21.40
N GLU A 10 -2.10 -15.26 21.47
CA GLU A 10 -2.80 -16.01 22.53
C GLU A 10 -2.92 -17.50 22.23
N THR A 11 -2.59 -17.90 20.99
CA THR A 11 -2.54 -19.28 20.54
C THR A 11 -1.12 -19.62 20.11
N ARG A 12 -0.68 -20.85 20.41
CA ARG A 12 0.63 -21.33 19.99
C ARG A 12 0.66 -21.38 18.46
N GLN A 13 1.64 -20.70 17.90
CA GLN A 13 1.91 -20.71 16.47
C GLN A 13 2.92 -21.81 16.15
N THR A 14 2.77 -22.47 15.02
CA THR A 14 3.81 -23.37 14.50
C THR A 14 5.02 -22.54 14.05
N PRO A 15 6.26 -23.08 14.09
CA PRO A 15 7.46 -22.34 13.68
C PRO A 15 7.38 -21.73 12.26
N LEU A 16 6.67 -22.39 11.35
CA LEU A 16 6.48 -21.96 9.96
C LEU A 16 5.22 -21.13 9.74
N SER A 17 4.53 -20.69 10.79
CA SER A 17 3.37 -19.81 10.62
C SER A 17 3.78 -18.50 9.96
N HIS A 18 2.86 -17.90 9.18
CA HIS A 18 3.08 -16.58 8.58
C HIS A 18 3.45 -15.51 9.62
N VAL A 19 2.94 -15.64 10.86
CA VAL A 19 3.24 -14.71 11.95
C VAL A 19 4.70 -14.84 12.39
N ASN A 20 5.18 -16.07 12.60
CA ASN A 20 6.53 -16.34 13.07
C ASN A 20 7.58 -16.00 12.01
N LEU A 21 7.38 -16.43 10.76
CA LEU A 21 8.29 -16.11 9.65
C LEU A 21 8.43 -14.60 9.46
N ARG A 22 7.32 -13.87 9.59
CA ARG A 22 7.31 -12.42 9.47
C ARG A 22 8.01 -11.74 10.63
N ALA A 23 7.77 -12.17 11.87
CA ALA A 23 8.48 -11.59 13.02
C ALA A 23 10.00 -11.78 12.94
N ILE A 24 10.45 -12.93 12.41
CA ILE A 24 11.87 -13.20 12.14
C ILE A 24 12.40 -12.26 11.04
N GLN A 25 11.68 -12.14 9.93
CA GLN A 25 12.06 -11.27 8.81
C GLN A 25 12.16 -9.80 9.25
N ASP A 26 11.18 -9.33 10.02
CA ASP A 26 11.11 -7.95 10.51
C ASP A 26 12.02 -7.74 11.74
N LYS A 27 12.64 -8.80 12.28
CA LYS A 27 13.49 -8.81 13.49
C LYS A 27 12.82 -8.19 14.72
N VAL A 28 11.54 -8.51 14.92
CA VAL A 28 10.73 -7.96 16.02
C VAL A 28 10.49 -9.01 17.11
N PRO A 29 10.36 -8.60 18.39
CA PRO A 29 10.00 -9.50 19.48
C PRO A 29 8.68 -10.22 19.19
N ASN A 30 8.64 -11.52 19.46
CA ASN A 30 7.47 -12.37 19.23
C ASN A 30 7.34 -13.39 20.37
N ALA A 31 6.19 -13.43 21.03
CA ALA A 31 5.91 -14.41 22.08
C ALA A 31 4.48 -14.92 22.07
N PHE A 32 4.34 -16.18 22.46
CA PHE A 32 3.07 -16.76 22.87
C PHE A 32 2.81 -16.41 24.34
N ILE A 33 1.71 -15.73 24.61
CA ILE A 33 1.27 -15.38 25.97
C ILE A 33 -0.19 -15.83 26.08
N LYS A 34 -0.44 -16.85 26.90
CA LYS A 34 -1.79 -17.38 27.12
C LYS A 34 -2.67 -16.31 27.77
N ASP A 35 -3.88 -16.14 27.26
CA ASP A 35 -4.89 -15.20 27.78
C ASP A 35 -4.37 -13.75 27.92
N ALA A 36 -3.48 -13.32 27.01
CA ALA A 36 -2.79 -12.03 27.07
C ALA A 36 -3.73 -10.83 27.29
N ARG A 37 -4.90 -10.81 26.63
CA ARG A 37 -5.90 -9.74 26.78
C ARG A 37 -6.55 -9.68 28.15
N GLN A 38 -6.47 -10.76 28.94
CA GLN A 38 -7.01 -10.81 30.31
C GLN A 38 -5.97 -10.41 31.35
N LEU A 39 -4.68 -10.44 31.01
CA LEU A 39 -3.61 -10.00 31.91
C LEU A 39 -3.68 -8.49 32.10
N LYS A 40 -3.82 -8.04 33.35
CA LYS A 40 -3.97 -6.62 33.73
C LYS A 40 -2.86 -5.73 33.16
N ASP A 41 -1.64 -6.26 33.14
CA ASP A 41 -0.44 -5.56 32.68
C ASP A 41 -0.47 -5.32 31.15
N ILE A 42 -1.17 -6.16 30.39
CA ILE A 42 -1.33 -6.02 28.93
C ILE A 42 -2.63 -5.27 28.59
N SER A 43 -3.74 -5.63 29.25
CA SER A 43 -5.06 -5.08 28.96
C SER A 43 -5.13 -3.57 29.17
N SER A 44 -4.43 -3.06 30.19
CA SER A 44 -4.32 -1.62 30.49
C SER A 44 -3.51 -0.81 29.46
N LEU A 45 -2.76 -1.50 28.59
CA LEU A 45 -1.91 -0.92 27.54
C LEU A 45 -2.51 -1.04 26.14
N ILE A 46 -3.66 -1.70 25.98
CA ILE A 46 -4.34 -1.81 24.67
C ILE A 46 -4.65 -0.40 24.14
N GLY A 47 -4.20 -0.15 22.90
CA GLY A 47 -4.36 1.16 22.24
C GLY A 47 -3.30 2.20 22.59
N LYS A 48 -2.30 1.87 23.42
CA LYS A 48 -1.18 2.76 23.79
C LYS A 48 0.14 2.28 23.18
N PRO A 49 1.11 3.18 22.92
CA PRO A 49 2.45 2.78 22.53
C PRO A 49 3.17 2.11 23.70
N VAL A 50 3.82 0.97 23.42
CA VAL A 50 4.47 0.14 24.44
C VAL A 50 5.93 -0.13 24.10
N PHE A 51 6.74 -0.22 25.15
CA PHE A 51 8.03 -0.89 25.08
C PHE A 51 7.74 -2.38 25.27
N TYR A 52 8.26 -3.20 24.37
CA TYR A 52 8.08 -4.65 24.41
C TYR A 52 9.39 -5.36 24.13
N GLU A 53 9.76 -6.27 25.03
CA GLU A 53 10.97 -7.08 24.96
C GLU A 53 10.63 -8.53 25.32
N VAL A 54 11.26 -9.48 24.62
CA VAL A 54 11.12 -10.91 24.86
C VAL A 54 12.50 -11.50 25.06
N THR A 55 12.68 -12.24 26.15
CA THR A 55 13.92 -12.93 26.50
C THR A 55 13.64 -14.42 26.71
N SER A 56 14.69 -15.23 26.90
CA SER A 56 14.53 -16.65 27.25
C SER A 56 13.84 -16.86 28.60
N GLN A 57 13.78 -15.84 29.46
CA GLN A 57 13.17 -15.90 30.79
C GLN A 57 11.73 -15.37 30.83
N GLY A 58 11.25 -14.74 29.76
CA GLY A 58 9.88 -14.21 29.71
C GLY A 58 9.77 -12.99 28.81
N TYR A 59 8.88 -12.06 29.17
CA TYR A 59 8.67 -10.82 28.44
C TYR A 59 8.58 -9.63 29.40
N ARG A 60 8.90 -8.45 28.89
CA ARG A 60 8.69 -7.18 29.57
C ARG A 60 7.83 -6.29 28.69
N ILE A 61 6.73 -5.79 29.25
CA ILE A 61 5.85 -4.84 28.57
C ILE A 61 5.53 -3.67 29.51
N ARG A 62 5.58 -2.45 28.98
CA ARG A 62 5.21 -1.23 29.70
C ARG A 62 4.88 -0.12 28.71
N LEU A 63 4.35 0.99 29.19
CA LEU A 63 4.22 2.21 28.38
C LEU A 63 5.60 2.63 27.84
N ALA A 64 5.67 2.94 26.55
CA ALA A 64 6.87 3.53 25.96
C ALA A 64 6.96 5.02 26.32
N SER A 65 8.16 5.51 26.59
CA SER A 65 8.41 6.95 26.67
C SER A 65 8.45 7.57 25.27
N ALA A 66 8.17 8.88 25.15
CA ALA A 66 8.23 9.59 23.88
C ALA A 66 9.61 9.43 23.20
N ALA A 67 10.70 9.54 23.97
CA ALA A 67 12.06 9.36 23.45
C ALA A 67 12.32 7.96 22.90
N GLU A 68 11.74 6.90 23.49
CA GLU A 68 11.86 5.54 22.97
C GLU A 68 11.08 5.34 21.68
N ILE A 69 9.88 5.92 21.60
CA ILE A 69 9.04 5.91 20.39
C ILE A 69 9.79 6.61 19.25
N ASP A 70 10.29 7.82 19.52
CA ASP A 70 11.02 8.61 18.53
C ASP A 70 12.30 7.92 18.08
N LYS A 71 13.08 7.37 19.02
CA LYS A 71 14.30 6.61 18.69
C LYS A 71 13.99 5.36 17.86
N HIS A 72 12.93 4.63 18.19
CA HIS A 72 12.51 3.45 17.44
C HIS A 72 12.15 3.82 16.01
N PHE A 73 11.27 4.80 15.82
CA PHE A 73 10.90 5.25 14.48
C PHE A 73 12.08 5.84 13.72
N ALA A 74 12.94 6.65 14.35
CA ALA A 74 14.13 7.20 13.72
C ALA A 74 15.09 6.10 13.22
N SER A 75 15.23 4.99 13.96
CA SER A 75 16.09 3.85 13.57
C SER A 75 15.55 3.07 12.36
N LEU A 76 14.23 3.13 12.14
CA LEU A 76 13.57 2.47 11.00
C LEU A 76 13.58 3.32 9.74
N ARG A 77 13.77 4.64 9.85
CA ARG A 77 13.79 5.53 8.68
C ARG A 77 15.07 5.31 7.87
N PRO A 78 14.97 5.20 6.54
CA PRO A 78 16.14 5.17 5.68
C PRO A 78 17.04 6.38 5.93
N VAL A 79 18.35 6.14 6.09
CA VAL A 79 19.35 7.21 6.29
C VAL A 79 19.40 8.17 5.09
N LYS A 80 19.09 7.67 3.89
CA LYS A 80 18.99 8.45 2.66
C LYS A 80 17.56 8.41 2.15
N ALA A 81 17.04 9.57 1.76
CA ALA A 81 15.76 9.66 1.06
C ALA A 81 15.79 8.79 -0.20
N GLN A 82 14.75 7.98 -0.38
CA GLN A 82 14.58 7.13 -1.55
C GLN A 82 13.52 7.73 -2.46
N TYR A 83 13.84 7.83 -3.75
CA TYR A 83 12.93 8.33 -4.77
C TYR A 83 12.75 7.25 -5.83
N PRO A 84 11.70 6.42 -5.71
CA PRO A 84 11.40 5.39 -6.67
C PRO A 84 11.32 5.96 -8.09
N LYS A 85 11.95 5.28 -9.04
CA LYS A 85 11.93 5.69 -10.44
C LYS A 85 10.49 5.72 -10.93
N ARG A 86 10.13 6.79 -11.63
CA ARG A 86 8.81 7.01 -12.21
C ARG A 86 8.98 7.44 -13.66
N ASP A 87 9.00 6.46 -14.55
CA ASP A 87 9.08 6.68 -15.99
C ASP A 87 7.68 6.92 -16.56
N LEU A 88 7.49 8.10 -17.16
CA LEU A 88 6.23 8.58 -17.72
C LEU A 88 6.19 8.51 -19.26
N SER A 89 7.18 7.86 -19.88
CA SER A 89 7.27 7.76 -21.35
C SER A 89 6.14 6.92 -21.97
N SER A 90 5.62 5.93 -21.25
CA SER A 90 4.50 5.11 -21.73
C SER A 90 3.17 5.82 -21.54
N LYS A 91 2.49 6.11 -22.65
CA LYS A 91 1.23 6.89 -22.68
C LYS A 91 -0.01 6.07 -23.01
N LYS A 92 0.13 4.76 -23.17
CA LYS A 92 -0.94 3.84 -23.55
C LYS A 92 -1.12 2.74 -22.52
N ILE A 93 -2.37 2.30 -22.36
CA ILE A 93 -2.68 1.07 -21.63
C ILE A 93 -2.21 -0.11 -22.50
N SER A 94 -1.51 -1.06 -21.88
CA SER A 94 -0.94 -2.23 -22.57
C SER A 94 -1.53 -3.52 -22.02
N ALA A 95 -1.53 -4.56 -22.84
CA ALA A 95 -1.83 -5.89 -22.33
C ALA A 95 -0.73 -6.33 -21.37
N LEU A 96 -1.10 -7.02 -20.29
CA LEU A 96 -0.14 -7.52 -19.30
C LEU A 96 0.92 -8.45 -19.92
N ASP A 97 0.58 -9.11 -21.03
CA ASP A 97 1.43 -10.08 -21.72
C ASP A 97 2.58 -9.41 -22.50
N GLU A 98 2.45 -8.11 -22.78
CA GLU A 98 3.45 -7.32 -23.49
C GLU A 98 4.56 -6.80 -22.57
N LEU A 99 4.36 -6.88 -21.25
CA LEU A 99 5.25 -6.30 -20.26
C LEU A 99 6.51 -7.14 -20.04
N GLN A 100 7.62 -6.46 -19.82
CA GLN A 100 8.86 -7.05 -19.33
C GLN A 100 9.07 -6.70 -17.86
N PHE A 101 9.89 -7.52 -17.17
CA PHE A 101 10.28 -7.25 -15.78
C PHE A 101 10.93 -5.86 -15.61
N THR A 102 11.67 -5.40 -16.62
CA THR A 102 12.32 -4.09 -16.65
C THR A 102 11.34 -2.91 -16.73
N ASP A 103 10.06 -3.15 -17.03
CA ASP A 103 9.04 -2.10 -17.12
C ASP A 103 8.43 -1.72 -15.76
N ALA A 104 8.96 -2.24 -14.65
CA ALA A 104 8.52 -1.91 -13.29
C ALA A 104 8.52 -0.39 -13.01
N SER A 105 9.48 0.35 -13.58
CA SER A 105 9.56 1.81 -13.44
C SER A 105 8.41 2.58 -14.13
N ARG A 106 7.63 1.93 -14.99
CA ARG A 106 6.49 2.49 -15.74
C ARG A 106 5.14 1.99 -15.24
N PHE A 107 5.08 0.73 -14.78
CA PHE A 107 3.82 0.04 -14.41
C PHE A 107 3.80 -0.56 -12.99
N GLY A 108 4.90 -0.41 -12.24
CA GLY A 108 5.06 -0.90 -10.88
C GLY A 108 5.47 -2.37 -10.76
N ALA A 109 5.94 -2.71 -9.56
CA ALA A 109 6.52 -4.00 -9.20
C ALA A 109 5.60 -5.19 -9.45
N LYS A 110 4.33 -5.10 -9.01
CA LYS A 110 3.37 -6.21 -9.09
C LYS A 110 3.08 -6.59 -10.53
N SER A 111 2.84 -5.58 -11.37
CA SER A 111 2.58 -5.79 -12.79
C SER A 111 3.78 -6.41 -13.50
N ALA A 112 4.99 -5.91 -13.24
CA ALA A 112 6.23 -6.44 -13.80
C ALA A 112 6.52 -7.87 -13.36
N ASN A 113 6.33 -8.18 -12.07
CA ASN A 113 6.45 -9.54 -11.52
C ASN A 113 5.41 -10.50 -12.13
N LEU A 114 4.16 -10.07 -12.23
CA LEU A 114 3.09 -10.88 -12.83
C LEU A 114 3.34 -11.15 -14.32
N ALA A 115 3.85 -10.17 -15.06
CA ALA A 115 4.26 -10.34 -16.45
C ALA A 115 5.46 -11.30 -16.57
N ALA A 116 6.45 -11.20 -15.68
CA ALA A 116 7.57 -12.13 -15.64
C ALA A 116 7.10 -13.57 -15.37
N MET A 117 6.09 -13.77 -14.52
CA MET A 117 5.55 -15.11 -14.23
C MET A 117 4.93 -15.78 -15.47
N LYS A 118 4.39 -15.01 -16.43
CA LYS A 118 3.83 -15.58 -17.66
C LYS A 118 4.86 -16.28 -18.54
N LYS A 119 6.16 -15.95 -18.39
CA LYS A 119 7.25 -16.62 -19.11
C LYS A 119 7.44 -18.08 -18.71
N PHE A 120 6.96 -18.48 -17.53
CA PHE A 120 7.07 -19.86 -17.05
C PHE A 120 6.09 -20.85 -17.68
N LYS A 121 5.27 -20.43 -18.67
CA LYS A 121 4.30 -21.28 -19.39
C LYS A 121 3.44 -22.14 -18.44
N LEU A 122 2.97 -21.52 -17.37
CA LEU A 122 2.07 -22.16 -16.41
C LEU A 122 0.78 -22.61 -17.10
N GLU A 123 0.09 -23.58 -16.49
CA GLU A 123 -1.18 -24.09 -17.01
C GLU A 123 -2.19 -22.97 -17.24
N LYS A 124 -3.05 -23.16 -18.25
CA LYS A 124 -4.06 -22.17 -18.61
C LYS A 124 -5.00 -21.93 -17.43
N GLY A 125 -5.15 -20.66 -17.03
CA GLY A 125 -6.00 -20.24 -15.91
C GLY A 125 -5.25 -20.01 -14.60
N VAL A 126 -3.96 -20.39 -14.49
CA VAL A 126 -3.15 -20.10 -13.29
C VAL A 126 -2.88 -18.60 -13.15
N LEU A 127 -2.58 -17.92 -14.27
CA LEU A 127 -2.34 -16.48 -14.29
C LEU A 127 -3.50 -15.77 -14.98
N PRO A 128 -4.04 -14.69 -14.38
CA PRO A 128 -5.09 -13.92 -15.01
C PRO A 128 -4.57 -13.19 -16.25
N SER A 129 -5.43 -13.09 -17.27
CA SER A 129 -5.26 -12.09 -18.33
C SER A 129 -5.73 -10.73 -17.85
N GLY A 130 -5.17 -9.67 -18.41
CA GLY A 130 -5.53 -8.31 -18.03
C GLY A 130 -4.66 -7.28 -18.70
N PHE A 131 -4.78 -6.06 -18.21
CA PHE A 131 -4.13 -4.88 -18.76
C PHE A 131 -3.46 -4.09 -17.65
N VAL A 132 -2.53 -3.23 -18.05
CA VAL A 132 -1.79 -2.36 -17.14
C VAL A 132 -1.86 -0.92 -17.60
N MET A 133 -2.05 -0.04 -16.62
CA MET A 133 -2.10 1.40 -16.82
C MET A 133 -0.75 1.99 -16.37
N PRO A 134 -0.02 2.73 -17.22
CA PRO A 134 1.26 3.30 -16.84
C PRO A 134 1.10 4.48 -15.87
N PHE A 135 2.17 4.79 -15.13
CA PHE A 135 2.22 5.91 -14.19
C PHE A 135 1.89 7.27 -14.83
N PHE A 136 2.07 7.40 -16.14
CA PHE A 136 1.63 8.56 -16.93
C PHE A 136 0.17 8.93 -16.66
N PHE A 137 -0.74 7.94 -16.58
CA PHE A 137 -2.17 8.21 -16.37
C PHE A 137 -2.42 8.84 -15.00
N TYR A 138 -1.76 8.32 -13.96
CA TYR A 138 -1.87 8.88 -12.62
C TYR A 138 -1.31 10.32 -12.58
N ASP A 139 -0.12 10.54 -13.13
CA ASP A 139 0.54 11.85 -13.11
C ASP A 139 -0.27 12.91 -13.87
N GLU A 140 -0.78 12.58 -15.06
CA GLU A 140 -1.61 13.49 -15.85
C GLU A 140 -2.98 13.75 -15.18
N PHE A 141 -3.59 12.74 -14.58
CA PHE A 141 -4.82 12.93 -13.78
C PHE A 141 -4.60 13.91 -12.62
N MET A 142 -3.50 13.74 -11.89
CA MET A 142 -3.14 14.60 -10.75
C MET A 142 -2.85 16.04 -11.20
N LYS A 143 -2.13 16.22 -12.31
CA LYS A 143 -1.85 17.53 -12.91
C LYS A 143 -3.11 18.24 -13.40
N HIS A 144 -3.94 17.53 -14.17
CA HIS A 144 -5.17 18.07 -14.76
C HIS A 144 -6.09 18.70 -13.71
N ASN A 145 -6.17 18.06 -12.54
CA ASN A 145 -7.03 18.51 -11.43
C ASN A 145 -6.30 19.41 -10.41
N GLY A 146 -5.03 19.76 -10.66
CA GLY A 146 -4.23 20.56 -9.73
C GLY A 146 -3.99 19.90 -8.37
N LEU A 147 -4.13 18.57 -8.27
CA LEU A 147 -4.12 17.83 -7.01
C LEU A 147 -2.75 17.84 -6.31
N TYR A 148 -1.65 17.96 -7.08
CA TYR A 148 -0.32 18.16 -6.50
C TYR A 148 -0.25 19.44 -5.66
N LYS A 149 -0.76 20.57 -6.18
CA LYS A 149 -0.77 21.85 -5.45
C LYS A 149 -1.61 21.78 -4.17
N VAL A 150 -2.74 21.06 -4.24
CA VAL A 150 -3.62 20.83 -3.08
C VAL A 150 -2.88 20.07 -2.00
N PHE A 151 -2.18 18.99 -2.38
CA PHE A 151 -1.38 18.20 -1.46
C PHE A 151 -0.22 19.03 -0.87
N ASP A 152 0.49 19.80 -1.72
CA ASP A 152 1.60 20.66 -1.29
C ASP A 152 1.16 21.73 -0.28
N GLN A 153 -0.07 22.24 -0.38
CA GLN A 153 -0.63 23.16 0.61
C GLN A 153 -0.97 22.45 1.92
N MET A 154 -1.54 21.25 1.84
CA MET A 154 -1.92 20.45 3.01
C MET A 154 -0.71 20.08 3.87
N VAL A 155 0.42 19.68 3.25
CA VAL A 155 1.63 19.30 3.99
C VAL A 155 2.40 20.49 4.56
N LYS A 156 2.10 21.74 4.18
CA LYS A 156 2.70 22.93 4.79
C LYS A 156 2.13 23.27 6.16
N LEU A 157 1.02 22.63 6.55
CA LEU A 157 0.40 22.84 7.85
C LEU A 157 1.19 22.09 8.91
N ASP A 158 1.68 22.78 9.94
CA ASP A 158 2.44 22.15 11.03
C ASP A 158 1.68 20.98 11.68
N GLN A 159 0.36 21.13 11.84
CA GLN A 159 -0.52 20.07 12.36
C GLN A 159 -0.47 18.79 11.54
N PHE A 160 -0.23 18.87 10.23
CA PHE A 160 -0.09 17.68 9.39
C PHE A 160 1.10 16.82 9.84
N HIS A 161 2.17 17.44 10.33
CA HIS A 161 3.36 16.73 10.82
C HIS A 161 3.26 16.31 12.28
N THR A 162 2.57 17.08 13.12
CA THR A 162 2.55 16.86 14.58
C THR A 162 1.32 16.09 15.07
N ASP A 163 0.22 16.08 14.32
CA ASP A 163 -1.05 15.47 14.71
C ASP A 163 -1.46 14.38 13.72
N ALA A 164 -1.39 13.12 14.19
CA ALA A 164 -1.73 11.95 13.39
C ALA A 164 -3.23 11.87 13.05
N GLU A 165 -4.12 12.34 13.92
CA GLU A 165 -5.56 12.35 13.65
C GLU A 165 -5.92 13.40 12.61
N PHE A 166 -5.34 14.60 12.74
CA PHE A 166 -5.46 15.65 11.74
C PHE A 166 -4.97 15.14 10.38
N ARG A 167 -3.75 14.57 10.33
CA ARG A 167 -3.18 14.01 9.10
C ARG A 167 -4.07 12.92 8.48
N ALA A 168 -4.61 12.00 9.28
CA ALA A 168 -5.52 10.95 8.81
C ALA A 168 -6.81 11.53 8.20
N LYS A 169 -7.39 12.55 8.83
CA LYS A 169 -8.57 13.28 8.31
C LYS A 169 -8.25 14.00 7.00
N SER A 170 -7.15 14.77 6.96
CA SER A 170 -6.75 15.52 5.76
C SER A 170 -6.46 14.58 4.57
N LEU A 171 -5.80 13.45 4.80
CA LEU A 171 -5.60 12.43 3.76
C LEU A 171 -6.91 11.82 3.27
N THR A 172 -7.88 11.59 4.17
CA THR A 172 -9.22 11.10 3.80
C THR A 172 -9.96 12.11 2.92
N GLU A 173 -9.90 13.40 3.26
CA GLU A 173 -10.47 14.48 2.44
C GLU A 173 -9.78 14.55 1.07
N PHE A 174 -8.45 14.42 1.03
CA PHE A 174 -7.70 14.39 -0.21
C PHE A 174 -8.09 13.21 -1.11
N GLN A 175 -8.29 12.02 -0.53
CA GLN A 175 -8.82 10.86 -1.27
C GLN A 175 -10.20 11.13 -1.86
N ASN A 176 -11.09 11.75 -1.09
CA ASN A 176 -12.43 12.08 -1.56
C ASN A 176 -12.36 13.07 -2.74
N ARG A 177 -11.46 14.06 -2.66
CA ARG A 177 -11.20 14.98 -3.77
C ARG A 177 -10.67 14.27 -5.01
N ILE A 178 -9.76 13.30 -4.87
CA ILE A 178 -9.30 12.46 -5.98
C ILE A 178 -10.47 11.70 -6.61
N ARG A 179 -11.35 11.10 -5.80
CA ARG A 179 -12.52 10.35 -6.29
C ARG A 179 -13.53 11.25 -7.02
N SER A 180 -13.73 12.48 -6.56
CA SER A 180 -14.65 13.44 -7.18
C SER A 180 -14.06 14.20 -8.37
N SER A 181 -12.74 14.16 -8.56
CA SER A 181 -12.04 14.86 -9.63
C SER A 181 -12.41 14.36 -11.03
N GLU A 182 -12.25 15.24 -12.01
CA GLU A 182 -12.57 14.97 -13.41
C GLU A 182 -11.46 14.15 -14.07
N MET A 183 -11.86 13.21 -14.93
CA MET A 183 -10.90 12.44 -15.72
C MET A 183 -10.79 13.08 -17.10
N PRO A 184 -9.59 13.40 -17.59
CA PRO A 184 -9.42 13.98 -18.93
C PRO A 184 -10.11 13.14 -20.01
N GLN A 185 -10.70 13.79 -21.01
CA GLN A 185 -11.46 13.13 -22.06
C GLN A 185 -10.67 12.00 -22.76
N TRP A 186 -9.40 12.24 -23.11
CA TRP A 186 -8.54 11.24 -23.73
C TRP A 186 -8.35 9.98 -22.84
N MET A 187 -8.38 10.15 -21.52
CA MET A 187 -8.23 9.07 -20.55
C MET A 187 -9.53 8.28 -20.44
N MET A 188 -10.67 8.97 -20.44
CA MET A 188 -11.99 8.35 -20.52
C MET A 188 -12.12 7.48 -21.78
N GLU A 189 -11.65 7.97 -22.93
CA GLU A 189 -11.67 7.23 -24.20
C GLU A 189 -10.78 5.99 -24.16
N GLN A 190 -9.54 6.10 -23.69
CA GLN A 190 -8.66 4.93 -23.57
C GLN A 190 -9.21 3.87 -22.58
N ILE A 191 -9.80 4.31 -21.47
CA ILE A 191 -10.42 3.41 -20.49
C ILE A 191 -11.70 2.79 -21.05
N SER A 192 -12.48 3.53 -21.84
CA SER A 192 -13.65 3.00 -22.56
C SER A 192 -13.25 1.91 -23.55
N SER A 193 -12.18 2.12 -24.32
CA SER A 193 -11.65 1.10 -25.23
C SER A 193 -11.18 -0.13 -24.46
N LEU A 194 -10.42 0.06 -23.37
CA LEU A 194 -10.00 -1.02 -22.48
C LEU A 194 -11.21 -1.81 -21.93
N GLN A 195 -12.25 -1.12 -21.45
CA GLN A 195 -13.40 -1.78 -20.83
C GLN A 195 -14.14 -2.70 -21.83
N LYS A 196 -14.11 -2.38 -23.12
CA LYS A 196 -14.72 -3.20 -24.20
C LYS A 196 -13.90 -4.46 -24.54
N GLU A 197 -12.61 -4.50 -24.20
CA GLU A 197 -11.76 -5.68 -24.39
C GLU A 197 -12.11 -6.81 -23.40
N PHE A 198 -12.77 -6.47 -22.28
CA PHE A 198 -13.26 -7.48 -21.35
C PHE A 198 -14.59 -8.07 -21.85
N PRO A 199 -14.82 -9.39 -21.68
CA PRO A 199 -16.10 -9.99 -22.05
C PRO A 199 -17.27 -9.31 -21.32
N ALA A 200 -18.34 -9.03 -22.07
CA ALA A 200 -19.53 -8.38 -21.53
C ALA A 200 -20.06 -9.11 -20.28
N GLY A 201 -20.43 -8.36 -19.25
CA GLY A 201 -20.92 -8.91 -17.98
C GLY A 201 -19.82 -9.40 -17.03
N THR A 202 -18.54 -9.29 -17.37
CA THR A 202 -17.43 -9.71 -16.50
C THR A 202 -17.06 -8.61 -15.49
N PRO A 203 -17.05 -8.87 -14.18
CA PRO A 203 -16.50 -7.95 -13.20
C PRO A 203 -14.98 -7.78 -13.38
N ILE A 204 -14.51 -6.54 -13.35
CA ILE A 204 -13.08 -6.21 -13.59
C ILE A 204 -12.40 -5.92 -12.25
N ARG A 205 -11.33 -6.67 -11.94
CA ARG A 205 -10.54 -6.43 -10.71
C ARG A 205 -9.45 -5.38 -10.96
N CYS A 206 -9.61 -4.21 -10.35
CA CYS A 206 -8.64 -3.12 -10.37
C CYS A 206 -7.69 -3.23 -9.17
N ARG A 207 -6.37 -3.27 -9.42
CA ARG A 207 -5.34 -3.37 -8.39
C ARG A 207 -4.27 -2.32 -8.61
N SER A 208 -3.78 -1.75 -7.52
CA SER A 208 -2.61 -0.88 -7.57
C SER A 208 -1.33 -1.70 -7.78
N SER A 209 -0.43 -1.13 -8.57
CA SER A 209 0.94 -1.59 -8.75
C SER A 209 1.82 -0.36 -8.63
N THR A 210 2.55 -0.22 -7.52
CA THR A 210 3.35 0.97 -7.23
C THR A 210 4.84 0.70 -7.49
N ASN A 211 5.63 1.76 -7.63
CA ASN A 211 7.09 1.69 -7.78
C ASN A 211 7.84 1.59 -6.45
N ASN A 212 7.17 1.81 -5.31
CA ASN A 212 7.77 1.68 -3.99
C ASN A 212 7.98 0.22 -3.58
N GLU A 213 7.20 -0.70 -4.14
CA GLU A 213 7.19 -2.12 -3.77
C GLU A 213 8.47 -2.89 -4.14
N ASP A 214 9.32 -2.31 -4.99
CA ASP A 214 10.64 -2.87 -5.36
C ASP A 214 11.79 -2.29 -4.51
N LEU A 215 11.52 -1.39 -3.56
CA LEU A 215 12.58 -0.83 -2.71
C LEU A 215 13.02 -1.86 -1.67
N ASP A 216 14.34 -2.04 -1.53
CA ASP A 216 14.92 -2.90 -0.50
C ASP A 216 14.42 -2.50 0.89
N GLY A 217 13.79 -3.47 1.58
CA GLY A 217 13.23 -3.28 2.92
C GLY A 217 11.81 -2.69 2.94
N PHE A 218 11.22 -2.29 1.81
CA PHE A 218 9.85 -1.80 1.76
C PHE A 218 8.87 -2.90 1.33
N SER A 219 7.83 -3.14 2.13
CA SER A 219 6.75 -4.06 1.76
C SER A 219 5.44 -3.30 1.58
N GLY A 220 4.98 -3.18 0.33
CA GLY A 220 3.68 -2.58 0.03
C GLY A 220 2.47 -3.51 0.25
N ALA A 221 2.67 -4.67 0.87
CA ALA A 221 1.65 -5.70 1.01
C ALA A 221 0.49 -5.22 1.91
N GLY A 222 -0.66 -4.96 1.30
CA GLY A 222 -1.89 -4.54 1.99
C GLY A 222 -1.95 -3.05 2.34
N LEU A 223 -1.07 -2.22 1.78
CA LEU A 223 -1.12 -0.76 1.97
C LEU A 223 -2.19 -0.10 1.10
N TYR A 224 -2.41 -0.66 -0.08
CA TYR A 224 -3.29 -0.12 -1.11
C TYR A 224 -4.50 -1.00 -1.32
N ASP A 225 -5.61 -0.37 -1.67
CA ASP A 225 -6.88 -1.06 -1.87
C ASP A 225 -6.98 -1.64 -3.28
N SER A 226 -7.77 -2.70 -3.40
CA SER A 226 -8.13 -3.30 -4.67
C SER A 226 -9.64 -3.30 -4.80
N PHE A 227 -10.15 -2.91 -5.95
CA PHE A 227 -11.57 -2.71 -6.19
C PHE A 227 -12.06 -3.67 -7.28
N THR A 228 -13.26 -4.22 -7.10
CA THR A 228 -13.96 -4.95 -8.16
C THR A 228 -14.96 -3.99 -8.77
N HIS A 229 -14.85 -3.75 -10.08
CA HIS A 229 -15.80 -2.95 -10.85
C HIS A 229 -16.85 -3.88 -11.45
N ASN A 230 -18.08 -3.81 -10.97
CA ASN A 230 -19.17 -4.61 -11.50
C ASN A 230 -19.73 -3.99 -12.80
N PRO A 231 -20.25 -4.79 -13.75
CA PRO A 231 -20.80 -4.28 -15.01
C PRO A 231 -21.89 -3.22 -14.85
N SER A 232 -22.64 -3.27 -13.75
CA SER A 232 -23.72 -2.31 -13.42
C SER A 232 -23.20 -0.95 -12.93
N GLU A 233 -21.90 -0.79 -12.67
CA GLU A 233 -21.32 0.44 -12.13
C GLU A 233 -20.98 1.50 -13.18
N GLY A 234 -21.22 1.20 -14.46
CA GLY A 234 -21.01 2.12 -15.57
C GLY A 234 -19.56 2.16 -16.04
N HIS A 235 -18.97 3.36 -16.08
CA HIS A 235 -17.64 3.56 -16.65
C HIS A 235 -16.53 3.17 -15.66
N LEU A 236 -15.55 2.38 -16.11
CA LEU A 236 -14.42 1.85 -15.32
C LEU A 236 -13.57 2.95 -14.66
N GLY A 237 -13.58 4.16 -15.22
CA GLY A 237 -12.91 5.34 -14.67
C GLY A 237 -13.27 5.62 -13.20
N LYS A 238 -14.48 5.25 -12.75
CA LYS A 238 -14.87 5.30 -11.33
C LYS A 238 -13.89 4.51 -10.45
N SER A 239 -13.64 3.25 -10.79
CA SER A 239 -12.77 2.37 -10.01
C SER A 239 -11.29 2.67 -10.19
N VAL A 240 -10.89 3.21 -11.35
CA VAL A 240 -9.54 3.75 -11.56
C VAL A 240 -9.26 4.89 -10.56
N LYS A 241 -10.19 5.84 -10.40
CA LYS A 241 -10.06 6.92 -9.40
C LYS A 241 -9.99 6.38 -7.96
N GLN A 242 -10.71 5.31 -7.65
CA GLN A 242 -10.61 4.65 -6.33
C GLN A 242 -9.20 4.06 -6.10
N VAL A 243 -8.62 3.42 -7.10
CA VAL A 243 -7.23 2.93 -7.05
C VAL A 243 -6.24 4.09 -6.86
N PHE A 244 -6.39 5.18 -7.62
CA PHE A 244 -5.54 6.38 -7.47
C PHE A 244 -5.63 6.98 -6.06
N ALA A 245 -6.83 7.05 -5.50
CA ALA A 245 -7.05 7.54 -4.14
C ALA A 245 -6.37 6.64 -3.09
N SER A 246 -6.35 5.32 -3.29
CA SER A 246 -5.76 4.38 -2.32
C SER A 246 -4.26 4.59 -2.07
N LEU A 247 -3.53 5.24 -2.99
CA LEU A 247 -2.13 5.63 -2.78
C LEU A 247 -1.97 6.55 -1.55
N TRP A 248 -3.05 7.26 -1.18
CA TRP A 248 -3.10 8.22 -0.08
C TRP A 248 -3.80 7.67 1.15
N ASN A 249 -3.93 6.35 1.27
CA ASN A 249 -4.32 5.71 2.52
C ASN A 249 -3.38 6.16 3.64
N PHE A 250 -3.93 6.51 4.81
CA PHE A 250 -3.12 6.95 5.96
C PHE A 250 -1.97 5.96 6.23
N ARG A 251 -2.28 4.66 6.25
CA ARG A 251 -1.29 3.59 6.42
C ARG A 251 -0.22 3.59 5.31
N ALA A 252 -0.63 3.77 4.05
CA ALA A 252 0.30 3.82 2.93
C ALA A 252 1.18 5.08 2.97
N TYR A 253 0.65 6.20 3.44
CA TYR A 253 1.37 7.44 3.62
C TYR A 253 2.43 7.32 4.73
N GLU A 254 2.03 6.83 5.91
CA GLU A 254 2.95 6.63 7.04
C GLU A 254 4.07 5.64 6.68
N GLU A 255 3.74 4.53 6.00
CA GLU A 255 4.71 3.51 5.66
C GLU A 255 5.83 4.05 4.75
N ARG A 256 5.53 5.01 3.86
CA ARG A 256 6.53 5.63 2.98
C ARG A 256 7.58 6.47 3.70
N ALA A 257 7.38 6.78 4.99
CA ALA A 257 8.40 7.43 5.79
C ALA A 257 9.53 6.47 6.20
N PHE A 258 9.35 5.15 6.02
CA PHE A 258 10.25 4.09 6.47
C PHE A 258 10.61 3.09 5.36
#